data_AF-A0A218XBV7-F1
#
_entry.id   AF-A0A218XBV7-F1
#
_cell.length_a   1.000
_cell.length_b   1.000
_cell.length_c   1.000
_cell.angle_alpha   90.00
_cell.angle_beta   90.00
_cell.angle_gamma   90.00
#
_symmetry.space_group_name_H-M   'P 1'
#
loop_
_entity.id
_entity.type
_entity.pdbx_description
1 polymer ?
#
loop_
_entity_poly.entity_id
_entity_poly.type
_entity_poly.pdbx_seq_one_letter_code
_entity_poly.pdbx_strand_id
1 'polypeptide(L)'
;MQQQQPTAQSTADASATAPTPSQGGEKQRLRDKKIKDLLPNTRRLVEVPYTASLSHTMNALVANHVVAVPVAAPPGQWIGAGGSMIMESDKHTGAIRKHYIGMVTMLDILAHIAGDDQMNDDDGTDLDQKMAVPVSNIIGHCLEGLSLWTLNPNTRL
;
A
#
# COMPACT_ATOMS: atom_id res chain seq x y z
N MET A 1 -37.30 -78.79 -6.40
CA MET A 1 -37.88 -77.51 -5.91
C MET A 1 -36.71 -76.66 -5.42
N GLN A 2 -36.22 -75.73 -6.25
CA GLN A 2 -36.57 -74.29 -6.33
C GLN A 2 -35.59 -73.40 -5.54
N GLN A 3 -35.18 -72.34 -6.23
CA GLN A 3 -34.11 -71.38 -5.95
C GLN A 3 -34.59 -70.26 -5.00
N GLN A 4 -33.66 -69.59 -4.28
CA GLN A 4 -33.29 -68.16 -4.44
C GLN A 4 -32.47 -67.62 -3.26
N GLN A 5 -31.46 -66.81 -3.61
CA GLN A 5 -30.62 -65.88 -2.83
C GLN A 5 -31.18 -64.43 -3.03
N PRO A 6 -30.55 -63.29 -2.64
CA PRO A 6 -29.33 -63.00 -1.87
C PRO A 6 -29.53 -61.86 -0.79
N THR A 7 -28.52 -61.33 -0.09
CA THR A 7 -27.79 -60.09 -0.47
C THR A 7 -26.62 -59.81 0.51
N ALA A 8 -25.53 -59.27 -0.02
CA ALA A 8 -24.23 -58.99 0.58
C ALA A 8 -24.19 -57.80 1.57
N GLN A 9 -23.22 -57.80 2.48
CA GLN A 9 -22.77 -56.61 3.22
C GLN A 9 -21.25 -56.42 3.07
N SER A 10 -20.93 -55.27 2.49
CA SER A 10 -19.61 -54.69 2.28
C SER A 10 -19.12 -54.01 3.57
N THR A 11 -17.87 -54.26 3.97
CA THR A 11 -17.17 -53.47 4.99
C THR A 11 -15.99 -52.79 4.32
N ALA A 12 -16.11 -51.47 4.14
CA ALA A 12 -15.05 -50.60 3.67
C ALA A 12 -14.35 -49.99 4.89
N ASP A 13 -13.04 -50.20 4.97
CA ASP A 13 -12.15 -49.60 5.96
C ASP A 13 -12.13 -48.08 5.85
N ALA A 14 -12.20 -47.44 7.02
CA ALA A 14 -12.17 -46.00 7.19
C ALA A 14 -10.75 -45.45 7.01
N SER A 15 -10.54 -44.60 6.00
CA SER A 15 -9.44 -43.63 6.00
C SER A 15 -10.00 -42.23 6.29
N ALA A 16 -9.73 -41.72 7.49
CA ALA A 16 -10.06 -40.35 7.86
C ALA A 16 -9.14 -39.37 7.09
N THR A 17 -9.67 -38.78 6.02
CA THR A 17 -9.01 -37.68 5.31
C THR A 17 -9.27 -36.38 6.09
N ALA A 18 -8.19 -35.73 6.54
CA ALA A 18 -8.27 -34.40 7.16
C ALA A 18 -8.92 -33.39 6.20
N PRO A 19 -9.75 -32.43 6.69
CA PRO A 19 -10.39 -31.45 5.82
C PRO A 19 -9.32 -30.52 5.23
N THR A 20 -9.21 -30.54 3.91
CA THR A 20 -8.44 -29.57 3.12
C THR A 20 -8.97 -28.17 3.42
N PRO A 21 -8.13 -27.17 3.78
CA PRO A 21 -8.62 -25.83 4.06
C PRO A 21 -9.27 -25.26 2.80
N SER A 22 -10.57 -25.00 2.90
CA SER A 22 -11.39 -24.47 1.82
C SER A 22 -10.96 -23.03 1.52
N GLN A 23 -10.15 -22.86 0.48
CA GLN A 23 -9.69 -21.54 0.00
C GLN A 23 -10.84 -20.55 -0.31
N GLY A 24 -12.09 -21.03 -0.43
CA GLY A 24 -13.29 -20.20 -0.57
C GLY A 24 -13.66 -19.41 0.70
N GLY A 25 -13.46 -19.98 1.89
CA GLY A 25 -13.86 -19.36 3.15
C GLY A 25 -13.08 -18.10 3.51
N GLU A 26 -11.78 -18.06 3.17
CA GLU A 26 -10.93 -16.89 3.43
C GLU A 26 -11.22 -15.73 2.49
N LYS A 27 -11.53 -16.00 1.21
CA LYS A 27 -11.92 -14.97 0.24
C LYS A 27 -13.24 -14.31 0.62
N GLN A 28 -14.22 -15.09 1.10
CA GLN A 28 -15.46 -14.54 1.64
C GLN A 28 -15.20 -13.67 2.88
N ARG A 29 -14.36 -14.16 3.81
CA ARG A 29 -14.01 -13.47 5.06
C ARG A 29 -13.28 -12.14 4.86
N LEU A 30 -12.62 -11.92 3.72
CA LEU A 30 -12.01 -10.63 3.36
C LEU A 30 -13.01 -9.65 2.73
N ARG A 31 -14.05 -10.13 2.04
CA ARG A 31 -15.06 -9.28 1.39
C ARG A 31 -15.96 -8.56 2.39
N ASP A 32 -16.27 -9.21 3.51
CA ASP A 32 -17.23 -8.68 4.50
C ASP A 32 -16.56 -7.78 5.57
N LYS A 33 -15.23 -7.72 5.58
CA LYS A 33 -14.45 -6.90 6.53
C LYS A 33 -14.26 -5.48 6.01
N LYS A 34 -14.45 -4.49 6.88
CA LYS A 34 -14.02 -3.12 6.59
C LYS A 34 -12.51 -3.01 6.80
N ILE A 35 -11.87 -2.08 6.10
CA ILE A 35 -10.42 -1.82 6.25
C ILE A 35 -10.06 -1.54 7.72
N LYS A 36 -10.92 -0.82 8.45
CA LYS A 36 -10.75 -0.58 9.89
C LYS A 36 -10.69 -1.86 10.73
N ASP A 37 -11.34 -2.94 10.30
CA ASP A 37 -11.35 -4.22 11.02
C ASP A 37 -10.06 -5.02 10.77
N LEU A 38 -9.28 -4.64 9.75
CA LEU A 38 -7.93 -5.17 9.49
C LEU A 38 -6.87 -4.46 10.34
N LEU A 39 -7.20 -3.32 10.94
CA LEU A 39 -6.32 -2.49 11.75
C LEU A 39 -6.86 -2.43 13.19
N PRO A 40 -6.77 -3.53 13.96
CA PRO A 40 -7.36 -3.63 15.30
C PRO A 40 -6.77 -2.60 16.29
N ASN A 41 -5.56 -2.11 16.03
CA ASN A 41 -4.93 -1.02 16.76
C ASN A 41 -4.55 0.10 15.78
N THR A 42 -5.11 1.29 15.95
CA THR A 42 -4.73 2.47 15.17
C THR A 42 -3.29 2.85 15.52
N ARG A 43 -2.37 2.60 14.58
CA ARG A 43 -0.98 3.03 14.69
C ARG A 43 -0.86 4.50 14.28
N ARG A 44 0.21 5.15 14.75
CA ARG A 44 0.55 6.52 14.33
C ARG A 44 0.85 6.50 12.83
N LEU A 45 0.18 7.38 12.08
CA LEU A 45 0.53 7.65 10.69
C LEU A 45 1.77 8.55 10.67
N VAL A 46 2.79 8.11 9.95
CA VAL A 46 4.01 8.90 9.69
C VAL A 46 3.80 9.54 8.33
N GLU A 47 3.92 10.85 8.26
CA GLU A 47 3.71 11.62 7.04
C GLU A 47 4.80 12.69 6.92
N VAL A 48 4.99 13.20 5.71
CA VAL A 48 5.92 14.29 5.43
C VAL A 48 5.22 15.42 4.67
N PRO A 49 5.61 16.69 4.87
CA PRO A 49 5.10 17.78 4.06
C PRO A 49 5.63 17.67 2.62
N TYR A 50 4.86 18.15 1.63
CA TYR A 50 5.26 18.15 0.21
C TYR A 50 6.57 18.91 -0.08
N THR A 51 6.94 19.84 0.78
CA THR A 51 8.19 20.61 0.72
C THR A 51 9.37 19.92 1.39
N ALA A 52 9.16 18.76 2.06
CA ALA A 52 10.25 18.03 2.68
C ALA A 52 11.27 17.60 1.62
N SER A 53 12.55 17.69 1.95
CA SER A 53 13.60 17.10 1.12
C SER A 53 13.50 15.57 1.12
N LEU A 54 14.10 14.95 0.11
CA LEU A 54 14.26 13.50 0.04
C LEU A 54 15.06 12.96 1.24
N SER A 55 16.09 13.68 1.69
CA SER A 55 16.85 13.35 2.91
C SER A 55 15.99 13.35 4.17
N HIS A 56 15.14 14.37 4.36
CA HIS A 56 14.20 14.41 5.47
C HIS A 56 13.24 13.22 5.42
N THR A 57 12.77 12.88 4.23
CA THR A 57 11.82 11.78 4.01
C THR A 57 12.48 10.42 4.27
N MET A 58 13.71 10.23 3.82
CA MET A 58 14.51 9.02 4.10
C MET A 58 14.72 8.83 5.59
N ASN A 59 15.06 9.91 6.31
CA ASN A 59 15.17 9.88 7.77
C ASN A 59 13.84 9.49 8.43
N ALA A 60 12.70 10.00 7.94
CA ALA A 60 11.39 9.64 8.46
C ALA A 60 11.07 8.15 8.26
N LEU A 61 11.43 7.57 7.10
CA LEU A 61 11.27 6.14 6.81
C LEU A 61 12.09 5.29 7.78
N VAL A 62 13.38 5.58 7.91
CA VAL A 62 14.31 4.82 8.76
C VAL A 62 13.93 4.94 10.24
N ALA A 63 13.67 6.15 10.73
CA ALA A 63 13.37 6.39 12.14
C ALA A 63 12.07 5.76 12.62
N ASN A 64 11.11 5.51 11.70
CA ASN A 64 9.82 4.93 12.05
C ASN A 64 9.66 3.47 11.57
N HIS A 65 10.72 2.88 10.99
CA HIS A 65 10.69 1.52 10.44
C HIS A 65 9.55 1.29 9.44
N VAL A 66 9.34 2.23 8.52
CA VAL A 66 8.34 2.16 7.47
C VAL A 66 9.00 2.28 6.09
N VAL A 67 8.36 1.71 5.06
CA VAL A 67 8.89 1.66 3.68
C VAL A 67 8.19 2.63 2.73
N ALA A 68 7.15 3.31 3.22
CA ALA A 68 6.43 4.34 2.49
C ALA A 68 5.82 5.34 3.46
N VAL A 69 5.71 6.59 3.01
CA VAL A 69 5.05 7.66 3.76
C VAL A 69 4.10 8.46 2.86
N PRO A 70 2.89 8.80 3.34
CA PRO A 70 2.05 9.77 2.68
C PRO A 70 2.66 11.17 2.71
N VAL A 71 2.35 11.94 1.68
CA VAL A 71 2.78 13.32 1.52
C VAL A 71 1.58 14.24 1.67
N ALA A 72 1.70 15.21 2.57
CA ALA A 72 0.67 16.18 2.89
C ALA A 72 0.99 17.57 2.30
N ALA A 73 -0.02 18.23 1.75
CA ALA A 73 0.06 19.60 1.25
C ALA A 73 -1.12 20.45 1.77
N PRO A 74 -0.97 21.79 1.79
CA PRO A 74 -2.10 22.68 2.03
C PRO A 74 -3.25 22.45 1.04
N PRO A 75 -4.51 22.64 1.46
CA PRO A 75 -5.66 22.57 0.56
C PRO A 75 -5.50 23.55 -0.61
N GLY A 76 -5.89 23.12 -1.81
CA GLY A 76 -5.89 23.97 -3.01
C GLY A 76 -4.56 24.12 -3.74
N GLN A 77 -3.45 23.59 -3.22
CA GLN A 77 -2.15 23.63 -3.91
C GLN A 77 -1.85 22.42 -4.82
N TRP A 78 -2.69 21.38 -4.81
CA TRP A 78 -2.46 20.17 -5.62
C TRP A 78 -3.77 19.44 -5.95
N ILE A 79 -3.89 18.95 -7.19
CA ILE A 79 -4.99 18.09 -7.64
C ILE A 79 -4.48 16.65 -7.51
N GLY A 80 -4.98 15.91 -6.52
CA GLY A 80 -4.39 14.63 -6.07
C GLY A 80 -4.01 13.68 -7.21
N ALA A 81 -2.85 13.05 -7.10
CA ALA A 81 -2.42 11.99 -8.01
C ALA A 81 -3.34 10.77 -7.82
N GLY A 82 -4.39 10.65 -8.63
CA GLY A 82 -5.31 9.50 -8.59
C GLY A 82 -6.80 9.83 -8.39
N GLY A 83 -7.19 11.10 -8.41
CA GLY A 83 -8.61 11.52 -8.43
C GLY A 83 -9.39 11.32 -7.12
N SER A 84 -8.76 10.79 -6.07
CA SER A 84 -9.31 10.66 -4.72
C SER A 84 -9.00 11.91 -3.90
N MET A 85 -10.02 12.52 -3.28
CA MET A 85 -9.87 13.68 -2.41
C MET A 85 -9.75 13.22 -0.95
N ILE A 86 -8.52 13.14 -0.44
CA ILE A 86 -8.26 12.64 0.92
C ILE A 86 -7.78 13.79 1.79
N MET A 87 -8.71 14.35 2.54
CA MET A 87 -8.50 15.55 3.33
C MET A 87 -8.62 15.24 4.81
N GLU A 88 -7.72 15.81 5.61
CA GLU A 88 -7.86 15.81 7.06
C GLU A 88 -8.43 17.16 7.51
N SER A 89 -9.56 17.10 8.20
CA SER A 89 -10.17 18.27 8.85
C SER A 89 -9.76 18.36 10.32
N ASP A 90 -9.77 19.59 10.83
CA ASP A 90 -9.71 19.80 12.27
C ASP A 90 -10.96 19.24 12.94
N LYS A 91 -10.77 18.48 14.02
CA LYS A 91 -11.86 17.83 14.75
C LYS A 91 -12.82 18.81 15.43
N HIS A 92 -12.37 20.03 15.74
CA HIS A 92 -13.17 21.02 16.47
C HIS A 92 -13.88 22.01 15.54
N THR A 93 -13.20 22.48 14.50
CA THR A 93 -13.72 23.49 13.56
C THR A 93 -14.28 22.90 12.27
N GLY A 94 -13.97 21.65 11.95
CA GLY A 94 -14.33 21.02 10.67
C GLY A 94 -13.57 21.59 9.47
N ALA A 95 -12.72 22.59 9.67
CA ALA A 95 -11.93 23.21 8.61
C ALA A 95 -10.89 22.22 8.08
N ILE A 96 -10.72 22.18 6.75
CA ILE A 96 -9.73 21.32 6.11
C ILE A 96 -8.33 21.86 6.46
N ARG A 97 -7.48 21.01 7.03
CA ARG A 97 -6.11 21.36 7.44
C ARG A 97 -5.07 20.95 6.42
N LYS A 98 -5.20 19.76 5.85
CA LYS A 98 -4.24 19.21 4.88
C LYS A 98 -4.91 18.25 3.91
N HIS A 99 -4.29 18.13 2.75
CA HIS A 99 -4.66 17.22 1.67
C HIS A 99 -3.50 16.25 1.46
N TYR A 100 -3.77 14.95 1.43
CA TYR A 100 -2.77 13.97 1.03
C TYR A 100 -2.72 13.90 -0.49
N ILE A 101 -1.55 14.13 -1.07
CA ILE A 101 -1.37 14.32 -2.52
C ILE A 101 -0.71 13.13 -3.22
N GLY A 102 -0.16 12.20 -2.43
CA GLY A 102 0.79 11.20 -2.90
C GLY A 102 1.36 10.36 -1.77
N MET A 103 1.99 9.25 -2.12
CA MET A 103 2.86 8.48 -1.24
C MET A 103 4.26 8.50 -1.86
N VAL A 104 5.29 8.56 -1.01
CA VAL A 104 6.66 8.31 -1.41
C VAL A 104 7.05 6.94 -0.88
N THR A 105 7.55 6.10 -1.76
CA THR A 105 8.04 4.75 -1.47
C THR A 105 9.55 4.68 -1.68
N MET A 106 10.17 3.60 -1.20
CA MET A 106 11.58 3.32 -1.52
C MET A 106 11.83 3.22 -3.03
N LEU A 107 10.84 2.80 -3.83
CA LEU A 107 10.99 2.74 -5.28
C LEU A 107 11.12 4.13 -5.89
N ASP A 108 10.29 5.08 -5.46
CA ASP A 108 10.37 6.48 -5.93
C ASP A 108 11.75 7.09 -5.62
N ILE A 109 12.29 6.79 -4.43
CA ILE A 109 13.63 7.22 -4.01
C ILE A 109 14.71 6.60 -4.90
N LEU A 110 14.67 5.28 -5.10
CA LEU A 110 15.66 4.57 -5.91
C LEU A 110 15.62 4.99 -7.37
N ALA A 111 14.42 5.16 -7.94
CA ALA A 111 14.22 5.62 -9.30
C ALA A 111 14.74 7.06 -9.49
N HIS A 112 14.54 7.94 -8.51
CA HIS A 112 15.08 9.31 -8.54
C HIS A 112 16.60 9.33 -8.50
N ILE A 113 17.22 8.51 -7.65
CA ILE A 113 18.68 8.44 -7.53
C ILE A 113 19.29 7.82 -8.80
N ALA A 114 18.67 6.77 -9.35
CA ALA A 114 19.19 5.99 -10.47
C ALA A 114 18.85 6.57 -11.86
N GLY A 115 17.77 7.33 -11.99
CA GLY A 115 17.24 7.81 -13.27
C GLY A 115 17.89 9.10 -13.79
N ASP A 116 18.81 9.70 -13.05
CA ASP A 116 19.55 10.88 -13.50
C ASP A 116 20.89 10.43 -14.11
N ASP A 117 20.85 10.16 -15.42
CA ASP A 117 21.95 9.64 -16.28
C ASP A 117 23.19 10.56 -16.35
N GLN A 118 23.28 11.62 -15.55
CA GLN A 118 24.51 12.41 -15.37
C GLN A 118 25.49 11.75 -14.40
N MET A 119 25.79 10.46 -14.60
CA MET A 119 26.94 9.83 -13.97
C MET A 119 28.23 10.29 -14.67
N ASN A 120 28.57 11.57 -14.49
CA ASN A 120 29.96 11.97 -14.56
C ASN A 120 30.57 11.70 -13.18
N ASP A 121 31.45 10.70 -13.17
CA ASP A 121 32.36 10.28 -12.10
C ASP A 121 32.45 11.16 -10.84
N ASP A 122 32.23 10.50 -9.70
CA ASP A 122 32.94 10.72 -8.44
C ASP A 122 32.80 12.10 -7.75
N ASP A 123 31.62 12.42 -7.22
CA ASP A 123 31.57 13.26 -6.03
C ASP A 123 30.33 12.98 -5.16
N GLY A 124 30.53 12.82 -3.85
CA GLY A 124 29.44 12.67 -2.88
C GLY A 124 28.49 13.89 -2.83
N THR A 125 28.91 15.01 -3.44
CA THR A 125 28.11 16.21 -3.62
C THR A 125 26.92 16.02 -4.56
N ASP A 126 27.00 15.11 -5.56
CA ASP A 126 25.87 14.80 -6.46
C ASP A 126 24.73 14.11 -5.71
N LEU A 127 25.07 13.17 -4.82
CA LEU A 127 24.06 12.49 -4.00
C LEU A 127 23.40 13.47 -3.01
N ASP A 128 24.19 14.32 -2.34
CA ASP A 128 23.63 15.32 -1.43
C ASP A 128 22.67 16.28 -2.17
N GLN A 129 23.01 16.66 -3.40
CA GLN A 129 22.14 17.48 -4.24
C GLN A 129 20.85 16.74 -4.63
N LYS A 130 20.95 15.46 -5.04
CA LYS A 130 19.79 14.61 -5.33
C LYS A 130 18.89 14.41 -4.11
N MET A 131 19.49 14.31 -2.93
CA MET A 131 18.79 14.15 -1.66
C MET A 131 18.18 15.46 -1.11
N ALA A 132 18.60 16.63 -1.61
CA ALA A 132 18.05 17.93 -1.23
C ALA A 132 16.73 18.27 -1.94
N VAL A 133 16.39 17.56 -3.02
CA VAL A 133 15.18 17.81 -3.82
C VAL A 133 13.90 17.62 -3.00
N PRO A 134 12.88 18.49 -3.14
CA PRO A 134 11.58 18.30 -2.50
C PRO A 134 10.86 17.04 -2.98
N VAL A 135 10.19 16.33 -2.08
CA VAL A 135 9.43 15.12 -2.42
C VAL A 135 8.31 15.36 -3.44
N SER A 136 7.75 16.57 -3.48
CA SER A 136 6.75 16.95 -4.50
C SER A 136 7.23 16.75 -5.94
N ASN A 137 8.54 16.78 -6.17
CA ASN A 137 9.15 16.63 -7.49
C ASN A 137 9.39 15.17 -7.88
N ILE A 138 9.11 14.23 -6.99
CA ILE A 138 9.44 12.80 -7.16
C ILE A 138 8.18 11.93 -7.07
N ILE A 139 7.17 12.38 -6.31
CA ILE A 139 5.87 11.71 -6.21
C ILE A 139 5.27 11.49 -7.59
N GLY A 140 4.94 10.24 -7.89
CA GLY A 140 4.26 9.89 -9.14
C GLY A 140 5.19 9.80 -10.37
N HIS A 141 6.51 9.83 -10.19
CA HIS A 141 7.44 9.50 -11.28
C HIS A 141 7.53 7.99 -11.54
N CYS A 142 7.14 7.14 -10.57
CA CYS A 142 6.97 5.71 -10.76
C CYS A 142 5.50 5.34 -11.00
N LEU A 143 5.25 4.32 -11.84
CA LEU A 143 3.91 3.82 -12.17
C LEU A 143 3.17 3.33 -10.91
N GLU A 144 3.89 2.70 -9.98
CA GLU A 144 3.38 2.29 -8.67
C GLU A 144 3.05 3.48 -7.76
N GLY A 145 3.82 4.56 -7.82
CA GLY A 145 3.59 5.80 -7.07
C GLY A 145 2.35 6.57 -7.56
N LEU A 146 2.00 6.44 -8.84
CA LEU A 146 0.76 6.97 -9.43
C LEU A 146 -0.49 6.13 -9.11
N SER A 147 -0.32 4.84 -8.82
CA SER A 147 -1.42 3.88 -8.67
C SER A 147 -1.95 3.77 -7.24
N LEU A 148 -1.26 4.36 -6.25
CA LEU A 148 -1.48 4.03 -4.83
C LEU A 148 -2.66 4.74 -4.14
N TRP A 149 -3.59 5.33 -4.90
CA TRP A 149 -4.76 6.00 -4.30
C TRP A 149 -6.13 5.46 -4.72
N THR A 150 -6.19 4.47 -5.63
CA THR A 150 -7.48 3.91 -6.05
C THR A 150 -7.29 2.56 -6.73
N LEU A 151 -7.27 1.48 -5.95
CA LEU A 151 -7.72 0.20 -6.48
C LEU A 151 -9.25 0.31 -6.57
N ASN A 152 -9.74 0.87 -7.68
CA ASN A 152 -11.15 0.76 -8.01
C ASN A 152 -11.49 -0.74 -7.99
N PRO A 153 -12.53 -1.20 -7.26
CA PRO A 153 -12.90 -2.61 -7.23
C PRO A 153 -13.19 -3.22 -8.62
N ASN A 154 -13.34 -2.38 -9.65
CA ASN A 154 -13.55 -2.76 -11.04
C ASN A 154 -12.27 -2.78 -11.90
N THR A 155 -11.09 -2.45 -11.36
CA THR A 155 -9.84 -2.56 -12.12
C THR A 155 -9.53 -4.04 -12.38
N ARG A 156 -9.45 -4.42 -13.65
CA ARG A 156 -8.98 -5.73 -14.11
C ARG A 156 -7.69 -5.54 -14.90
N LEU A 157 -6.72 -6.44 -14.67
CA LEU A 157 -5.48 -6.57 -15.44
C LEU A 157 -5.73 -7.31 -16.75
#